data_AF-D2VIT6-F1
#
_entry.id   AF-D2VIT6-F1
#
_cell.length_a   1.000
_cell.length_b   1.000
_cell.length_c   1.000
_cell.angle_alpha   90.00
_cell.angle_beta   90.00
_cell.angle_gamma   90.00
#
_symmetry.space_group_name_H-M   'P 1'
#
loop_
_entity.id
_entity.type
_entity.pdbx_description
1 polymer ?
#
loop_
_entity_poly.entity_id
_entity_poly.type
_entity_poly.pdbx_seq_one_letter_code
_entity_poly.pdbx_strand_id
1 'polypeptide(L)'
;MTIIHHHLWKEQLIKLRTQRLHLRLLFISQQQIHPIGNKTNVSSNVSIKKVVTIASPSSVNKPPAQSQAGIVNQSESGRSGGSFSHSKITVRTCCGVVELTSMKLACLLGMMVTVIGLLVLAAVAIAAFVTASSKATDILIAVGKATTIFESSNSMVLKYTYTGYSYDGQNIVVQEQYKNSSTTMKILLQSIFKNLDDSTIQTMFNSTVIESSNSLDSQNSQILLMIGYNQQSDAITRINSDTYSTILSTFQDGLDKLVTFVQQSEKNKDTSVLAITLVQLIVIAISLFVILPIIVFVFTYAINRDSLYLEKIRRANAIMLMDTMEDDGLRTLFKIHCEKEKSTENFLLLEKIQYYRSLCERSLDLQMRLFGDANMLSDVSSDISAESAHSTKKRRESPLEKEYTEIEAKKYEVAFEIFTEFLEVTGDMAVNISHVLTDSVKDKLDKYNDKQIETLPDDMFNILEKETCLVMMDTHHRFKQSLAFQREMKIDKIKIDKLKKKRNVDF
;
A
#
# COMPACT_ATOMS: atom_id res chain seq x y z
N MET A 1 -23.48 27.53 -43.76
CA MET A 1 -23.23 26.76 -42.52
C MET A 1 -22.21 25.63 -42.71
N THR A 2 -22.27 24.88 -43.81
CA THR A 2 -21.37 23.74 -44.12
C THR A 2 -19.88 24.11 -44.29
N ILE A 3 -19.59 25.28 -44.87
CA ILE A 3 -18.21 25.78 -45.04
C ILE A 3 -17.55 26.13 -43.70
N ILE A 4 -18.32 26.71 -42.77
CA ILE A 4 -17.84 27.05 -41.43
C ILE A 4 -17.52 25.78 -40.63
N HIS A 5 -18.36 24.74 -40.76
CA HIS A 5 -18.13 23.46 -40.11
C HIS A 5 -16.87 22.74 -40.64
N HIS A 6 -16.62 22.82 -41.95
CA HIS A 6 -15.42 22.24 -42.56
C HIS A 6 -14.14 23.01 -42.17
N HIS A 7 -14.24 24.33 -41.98
CA HIS A 7 -13.12 25.14 -41.51
C HIS A 7 -12.80 24.88 -40.03
N LEU A 8 -13.84 24.72 -39.19
CA LEU A 8 -13.67 24.38 -37.77
C LEU A 8 -13.04 23.00 -37.58
N TRP A 9 -13.40 22.04 -38.43
CA TRP A 9 -12.85 20.68 -38.39
C TRP A 9 -11.39 20.65 -38.84
N LYS A 10 -11.02 21.43 -39.88
CA LYS A 10 -9.60 21.60 -40.29
C LYS A 10 -8.76 22.22 -39.18
N GLU A 11 -9.24 23.25 -38.49
CA GLU A 11 -8.51 23.85 -37.36
C GLU A 11 -8.31 22.89 -36.19
N GLN A 12 -9.35 22.11 -35.85
CA GLN A 12 -9.26 21.08 -34.81
C GLN A 12 -8.23 20.01 -35.17
N LEU A 13 -8.20 19.56 -36.43
CA LEU A 13 -7.23 18.57 -36.91
C LEU A 13 -5.79 19.10 -36.89
N ILE A 14 -5.59 20.39 -37.21
CA ILE A 14 -4.28 21.04 -37.12
C ILE A 14 -3.83 21.13 -35.67
N LYS A 15 -4.69 21.55 -34.74
CA LYS A 15 -4.37 21.60 -33.30
C LYS A 15 -3.99 20.22 -32.74
N LEU A 16 -4.71 19.17 -33.12
CA LEU A 16 -4.41 17.78 -32.74
C LEU A 16 -3.07 17.29 -33.30
N ARG A 17 -2.75 17.62 -34.55
CA ARG A 17 -1.44 17.30 -35.15
C ARG A 17 -0.29 18.03 -34.45
N THR A 18 -0.47 19.31 -34.12
CA THR A 18 0.54 20.12 -33.42
C THR A 18 0.77 19.62 -31.99
N GLN A 19 -0.28 19.25 -31.25
CA GLN A 19 -0.14 18.64 -29.93
C GLN A 19 0.58 17.28 -29.98
N ARG A 20 0.29 16.45 -30.98
CA ARG A 20 0.96 15.15 -31.17
C ARG A 20 2.44 15.30 -31.52
N LEU A 21 2.81 16.32 -32.29
CA LEU A 21 4.21 16.69 -32.58
C LEU A 21 4.93 17.20 -31.33
N HIS A 22 4.26 18.02 -30.51
CA HIS A 22 4.84 18.55 -29.27
C HIS A 22 5.08 17.45 -28.22
N LEU A 23 4.17 16.46 -28.12
CA LEU A 23 4.35 15.27 -27.28
C LEU A 23 5.50 14.37 -27.76
N ARG A 24 5.68 14.22 -29.08
CA ARG A 24 6.83 13.49 -29.64
C ARG A 24 8.16 14.21 -29.37
N LEU A 25 8.20 15.54 -29.47
CA LEU A 25 9.41 16.32 -29.17
C LEU A 25 9.77 16.27 -27.67
N LEU A 26 8.78 16.31 -26.78
CA LEU A 26 9.01 16.12 -25.33
C LEU A 26 9.55 14.72 -25.00
N PHE A 27 9.10 13.69 -25.71
CA PHE A 27 9.59 12.32 -25.52
C PHE A 27 11.04 12.15 -25.99
N ILE A 28 11.42 12.81 -27.10
CA ILE A 28 12.81 12.81 -27.60
C ILE A 28 13.72 13.60 -26.66
N SER A 29 13.23 14.70 -26.07
CA SER A 29 14.00 15.51 -25.11
C SER A 29 14.31 14.79 -23.79
N GLN A 30 13.54 13.77 -23.39
CA GLN A 30 13.82 13.01 -22.17
C GLN A 30 14.78 11.83 -22.36
N GLN A 31 15.04 11.39 -23.60
CA GLN A 31 15.95 10.26 -23.84
C GLN A 31 17.43 10.64 -23.93
N GLN A 32 17.79 11.92 -23.77
CA GLN A 32 19.16 12.39 -24.00
C GLN A 32 19.94 12.89 -22.76
N ILE A 33 19.58 12.44 -21.54
CA ILE A 33 20.35 12.76 -20.33
C ILE A 33 20.77 11.46 -19.61
N HIS A 34 21.85 10.86 -20.09
CA HIS A 34 22.74 10.04 -19.27
C HIS A 34 24.19 10.46 -19.56
N PRO A 35 24.90 11.10 -18.62
CA PRO A 35 26.33 11.33 -18.78
C PRO A 35 27.09 10.04 -18.51
N ILE A 36 27.96 9.67 -19.45
CA ILE A 36 28.99 8.65 -19.30
C ILE A 36 30.02 9.20 -18.30
N GLY A 37 29.92 8.75 -17.05
CA GLY A 37 30.85 9.06 -15.97
C GLY A 37 31.99 8.05 -15.91
N ASN A 38 33.17 8.49 -16.35
CA ASN A 38 34.45 7.80 -16.27
C ASN A 38 34.85 7.58 -14.79
N LYS A 39 35.06 6.32 -14.34
CA LYS A 39 35.58 6.02 -13.00
C LYS A 39 37.08 5.70 -13.06
N THR A 40 37.87 6.66 -12.62
CA THR A 40 39.28 6.50 -12.27
C THR A 40 39.43 5.78 -10.93
N ASN A 41 40.33 4.80 -10.90
CA ASN A 41 40.82 4.10 -9.72
C ASN A 41 41.53 5.07 -8.76
N VAL A 42 41.11 5.11 -7.50
CA VAL A 42 41.96 5.55 -6.39
C VAL A 42 41.84 4.53 -5.27
N SER A 43 42.98 3.90 -5.00
CA SER A 43 43.25 3.00 -3.89
C SER A 43 43.40 3.80 -2.61
N SER A 44 42.67 3.44 -1.56
CA SER A 44 43.01 3.84 -0.19
C SER A 44 42.77 2.67 0.74
N ASN A 45 43.89 2.11 1.17
CA ASN A 45 44.07 0.91 1.95
C ASN A 45 44.25 1.31 3.43
N VAL A 46 43.26 1.11 4.30
CA VAL A 46 43.46 1.01 5.76
C VAL A 46 42.35 0.12 6.35
N SER A 47 42.73 -1.09 6.76
CA SER A 47 41.90 -2.00 7.57
C SER A 47 42.79 -2.66 8.62
N ILE A 48 42.71 -2.17 9.87
CA ILE A 48 43.12 -2.91 11.05
C ILE A 48 41.94 -2.89 12.02
N LYS A 49 41.17 -3.98 12.08
CA LYS A 49 40.32 -4.29 13.24
C LYS A 49 40.50 -5.77 13.60
N LYS A 50 41.32 -5.97 14.64
CA LYS A 50 41.60 -7.23 15.30
C LYS A 50 40.38 -7.59 16.15
N VAL A 51 39.68 -8.66 15.80
CA VAL A 51 38.62 -9.28 16.64
C VAL A 51 39.32 -10.22 17.62
N VAL A 52 39.16 -9.97 18.91
CA VAL A 52 39.64 -10.83 20.00
C VAL A 52 38.47 -11.68 20.47
N THR A 53 38.55 -12.98 20.18
CA THR A 53 37.67 -14.03 20.68
C THR A 53 38.18 -14.47 22.05
N ILE A 54 37.39 -14.33 23.11
CA ILE A 54 37.66 -14.92 24.41
C ILE A 54 36.70 -16.10 24.59
N ALA A 55 37.25 -17.31 24.46
CA ALA A 55 36.63 -18.54 24.93
C ALA A 55 36.69 -18.58 26.46
N SER A 56 35.62 -19.04 27.10
CA SER A 56 35.62 -19.40 28.53
C SER A 56 35.37 -20.91 28.68
N PRO A 57 36.13 -21.60 29.56
CA PRO A 57 36.10 -23.04 29.68
C PRO A 57 35.01 -23.56 30.63
N SER A 58 34.61 -24.79 30.34
CA SER A 58 33.72 -25.69 31.06
C SER A 58 34.29 -26.21 32.38
N SER A 59 33.44 -26.29 33.41
CA SER A 59 33.46 -27.27 34.52
C SER A 59 32.02 -27.33 35.08
N VAL A 60 31.24 -28.40 34.90
CA VAL A 60 31.19 -29.67 35.65
C VAL A 60 31.05 -29.48 37.16
N ASN A 61 29.80 -29.54 37.66
CA ASN A 61 29.40 -30.39 38.80
C ASN A 61 27.86 -30.36 39.03
N LYS A 62 27.22 -31.53 38.88
CA LYS A 62 25.95 -31.97 39.54
C LYS A 62 26.30 -32.50 40.95
N PRO A 63 25.38 -32.90 41.88
CA PRO A 63 23.91 -33.16 41.84
C PRO A 63 23.16 -32.64 43.13
N PRO A 64 22.01 -33.17 43.63
CA PRO A 64 20.79 -33.76 43.03
C PRO A 64 19.44 -33.12 43.48
N ALA A 65 18.40 -33.46 42.70
CA ALA A 65 16.97 -33.65 42.98
C ALA A 65 16.32 -33.31 44.35
N GLN A 66 15.26 -32.49 44.30
CA GLN A 66 13.99 -32.55 45.06
C GLN A 66 12.95 -31.83 44.16
N SER A 67 11.99 -32.50 43.50
CA SER A 67 10.73 -33.05 44.03
C SER A 67 9.92 -32.03 44.85
N GLN A 68 9.08 -31.23 44.19
CA GLN A 68 7.80 -30.81 44.78
C GLN A 68 6.78 -30.48 43.70
N ALA A 69 5.69 -31.24 43.76
CA ALA A 69 4.46 -31.04 43.03
C ALA A 69 3.75 -29.78 43.54
N GLY A 70 3.24 -28.97 42.62
CA GLY A 70 2.38 -27.83 42.90
C GLY A 70 1.31 -27.75 41.84
N ILE A 71 0.21 -28.45 42.07
CA ILE A 71 -1.04 -28.37 41.31
C ILE A 71 -1.62 -26.98 41.56
N VAL A 72 -1.68 -26.13 40.54
CA VAL A 72 -2.50 -24.91 40.54
C VAL A 72 -3.47 -25.01 39.38
N ASN A 73 -4.68 -25.50 39.69
CA ASN A 73 -5.84 -25.43 38.83
C ASN A 73 -6.37 -23.99 38.86
N GLN A 74 -6.13 -23.22 37.80
CA GLN A 74 -6.93 -22.03 37.52
C GLN A 74 -8.20 -22.48 36.80
N SER A 75 -9.31 -22.54 37.53
CA SER A 75 -10.66 -22.65 36.97
C SER A 75 -11.29 -21.27 36.95
N GLU A 76 -11.05 -20.51 35.89
CA GLU A 76 -11.92 -19.37 35.54
C GLU A 76 -12.97 -19.85 34.54
N SER A 77 -14.19 -19.97 35.04
CA SER A 77 -15.40 -20.26 34.28
C SER A 77 -15.96 -19.00 33.62
N GLY A 78 -16.19 -19.10 32.30
CA GLY A 78 -17.47 -18.68 31.72
C GLY A 78 -17.71 -17.21 31.42
N ARG A 79 -17.17 -16.73 30.28
CA ARG A 79 -17.94 -15.82 29.41
C ARG A 79 -17.56 -16.07 27.95
N SER A 80 -18.43 -16.81 27.27
CA SER A 80 -18.33 -17.20 25.86
C SER A 80 -18.47 -16.00 24.93
N GLY A 81 -17.39 -15.25 24.73
CA GLY A 81 -17.19 -14.46 23.51
C GLY A 81 -16.59 -15.38 22.45
N GLY A 82 -17.27 -15.56 21.32
CA GLY A 82 -16.87 -16.47 20.24
C GLY A 82 -15.41 -16.27 19.83
N SER A 83 -14.54 -17.17 20.31
CA SER A 83 -13.15 -17.25 19.92
C SER A 83 -13.12 -17.70 18.46
N PHE A 84 -12.95 -16.74 17.54
CA PHE A 84 -12.54 -17.04 16.18
C PHE A 84 -11.24 -17.84 16.29
N SER A 85 -11.34 -19.15 16.07
CA SER A 85 -10.22 -20.06 15.97
C SER A 85 -9.23 -19.48 14.96
N HIS A 86 -8.14 -18.90 15.46
CA HIS A 86 -7.00 -18.51 14.65
C HIS A 86 -6.38 -19.81 14.12
N SER A 87 -6.94 -20.35 13.05
CA SER A 87 -6.37 -21.47 12.31
C SER A 87 -5.01 -21.02 11.78
N LYS A 88 -3.96 -21.38 12.53
CA LYS A 88 -2.57 -21.04 12.25
C LYS A 88 -2.10 -21.96 11.12
N ILE A 89 -2.24 -21.50 9.88
CA ILE A 89 -1.76 -22.25 8.72
C ILE A 89 -0.26 -21.98 8.58
N THR A 90 0.55 -22.98 8.93
CA THR A 90 2.00 -22.95 8.73
C THR A 90 2.34 -23.61 7.41
N VAL A 91 2.86 -22.85 6.45
CA VAL A 91 3.35 -23.42 5.17
C VAL A 91 4.87 -23.52 5.25
N ARG A 92 5.39 -24.73 5.06
CA ARG A 92 6.84 -24.95 4.93
C ARG A 92 7.24 -24.63 3.49
N THR A 93 7.94 -23.52 3.30
CA THR A 93 8.55 -23.18 2.01
C THR A 93 10.04 -23.53 2.04
N CYS A 94 10.69 -23.53 0.88
CA CYS A 94 12.13 -23.77 0.74
C CYS A 94 13.02 -22.77 1.51
N CYS A 95 12.46 -21.67 2.02
CA CYS A 95 13.15 -20.66 2.84
C CYS A 95 12.79 -20.71 4.33
N GLY A 96 12.05 -21.72 4.79
CA GLY A 96 11.67 -21.89 6.20
C GLY A 96 10.18 -22.07 6.43
N VAL A 97 9.76 -22.08 7.70
CA VAL A 97 8.34 -22.17 8.07
C VAL A 97 7.75 -20.76 8.08
N VAL A 98 6.90 -20.46 7.10
CA VAL A 98 6.19 -19.18 7.04
C VAL A 98 4.83 -19.36 7.71
N GLU A 99 4.63 -18.67 8.83
CA GLU A 99 3.32 -18.55 9.46
C GLU A 99 2.50 -17.51 8.68
N LEU A 100 1.57 -18.00 7.86
CA LEU A 100 0.64 -17.18 7.10
C LEU A 100 -0.58 -16.91 7.97
N THR A 101 -0.63 -15.72 8.55
CA THR A 101 -1.89 -15.20 9.08
C THR A 101 -2.84 -14.93 7.92
N SER A 102 -4.16 -15.03 8.13
CA SER A 102 -5.18 -14.69 7.12
C SER A 102 -4.94 -13.30 6.50
N MET A 103 -4.41 -12.36 7.29
CA MET A 103 -3.96 -11.04 6.83
C MET A 103 -2.83 -11.12 5.79
N LYS A 104 -1.76 -11.87 6.06
CA LYS A 104 -0.65 -12.04 5.11
C LYS A 104 -1.12 -12.72 3.83
N LEU A 105 -2.07 -13.65 3.94
CA LEU A 105 -2.68 -14.31 2.79
C LEU A 105 -3.50 -13.32 1.93
N ALA A 106 -4.31 -12.46 2.55
CA ALA A 106 -5.07 -11.44 1.85
C ALA A 106 -4.16 -10.41 1.15
N CYS A 107 -3.09 -9.95 1.82
CA CYS A 107 -2.09 -9.09 1.20
C CYS A 107 -1.37 -9.78 0.03
N LEU A 108 -1.02 -11.06 0.18
CA LEU A 108 -0.36 -11.83 -0.87
C LEU A 108 -1.27 -12.03 -2.08
N LEU A 109 -2.55 -12.35 -1.86
CA LEU A 109 -3.56 -12.41 -2.92
C LEU A 109 -3.73 -11.07 -3.62
N GLY A 110 -3.80 -9.97 -2.86
CA GLY A 110 -3.85 -8.62 -3.40
C GLY A 110 -2.65 -8.31 -4.30
N MET A 111 -1.43 -8.65 -3.86
CA MET A 111 -0.21 -8.49 -4.67
C MET A 111 -0.17 -9.42 -5.90
N MET A 112 -0.71 -10.63 -5.82
CA MET A 112 -0.83 -11.53 -6.97
C MET A 112 -1.77 -10.96 -8.03
N VAL A 113 -2.94 -10.48 -7.62
CA VAL A 113 -3.92 -9.86 -8.52
C VAL A 113 -3.34 -8.62 -9.19
N THR A 114 -2.59 -7.78 -8.46
CA THR A 114 -1.95 -6.61 -9.05
C THR A 114 -0.89 -6.97 -10.08
N VAL A 115 -0.05 -7.97 -9.81
CA VAL A 115 0.97 -8.44 -10.75
C VAL A 115 0.32 -9.00 -12.03
N ILE A 116 -0.72 -9.81 -11.90
CA ILE A 116 -1.48 -10.34 -13.05
C ILE A 116 -2.09 -9.19 -13.86
N GLY A 117 -2.71 -8.21 -13.18
CA GLY A 117 -3.27 -7.02 -13.84
C GLY A 117 -2.22 -6.23 -14.63
N LEU A 118 -1.02 -6.03 -14.08
CA LEU A 118 0.08 -5.37 -14.77
C LEU A 118 0.58 -6.15 -16.00
N LEU A 119 0.64 -7.48 -15.91
CA LEU A 119 1.01 -8.33 -17.06
C LEU A 119 -0.01 -8.25 -18.19
N VAL A 120 -1.31 -8.27 -17.87
CA VAL A 120 -2.38 -8.10 -18.87
C VAL A 120 -2.29 -6.73 -19.53
N LEU A 121 -2.08 -5.66 -18.74
CA LEU A 121 -1.93 -4.31 -19.29
C LEU A 121 -0.70 -4.20 -20.21
N ALA A 122 0.42 -4.82 -19.86
CA ALA A 122 1.60 -4.86 -20.71
C ALA A 122 1.33 -5.60 -22.03
N ALA A 123 0.67 -6.76 -21.98
CA ALA A 123 0.31 -7.52 -23.19
C ALA A 123 -0.60 -6.72 -24.13
N VAL A 124 -1.63 -6.06 -23.58
CA VAL A 124 -2.55 -5.21 -24.35
C VAL A 124 -1.82 -3.99 -24.94
N ALA A 125 -0.91 -3.37 -24.19
CA ALA A 125 -0.12 -2.24 -24.68
C ALA A 125 0.82 -2.65 -25.82
N ILE A 126 1.45 -3.83 -25.75
CA ILE A 126 2.27 -4.38 -26.83
C ILE A 126 1.40 -4.62 -28.07
N ALA A 127 0.22 -5.24 -27.91
CA ALA A 127 -0.71 -5.47 -29.02
C ALA A 127 -1.19 -4.16 -29.67
N ALA A 128 -1.49 -3.14 -28.86
CA ALA A 128 -1.84 -1.80 -29.33
C ALA A 128 -0.69 -1.17 -30.12
N PHE A 129 0.54 -1.28 -29.59
CA PHE A 129 1.73 -0.73 -30.24
C PHE A 129 2.02 -1.41 -31.58
N VAL A 130 1.95 -2.73 -31.66
CA VAL A 130 2.14 -3.48 -32.92
C VAL A 130 1.09 -3.07 -33.95
N THR A 131 -0.17 -2.90 -33.54
CA THR A 131 -1.25 -2.46 -34.42
C THR A 131 -1.03 -1.01 -34.91
N ALA A 132 -0.66 -0.11 -34.01
CA ALA A 132 -0.44 1.31 -34.30
C ALA A 132 0.86 1.58 -35.07
N SER A 133 1.87 0.73 -34.92
CA SER A 133 3.17 0.85 -35.61
C SER A 133 3.14 0.31 -37.04
N SER A 134 2.00 -0.14 -37.55
CA SER A 134 1.92 -0.66 -38.91
C SER A 134 2.26 0.42 -39.96
N LYS A 135 2.88 -0.01 -41.06
CA LYS A 135 3.42 0.83 -42.17
C LYS A 135 2.39 1.71 -42.92
N ALA A 136 1.14 1.75 -42.48
CA ALA A 136 0.05 2.34 -43.24
C ALA A 136 0.21 3.87 -43.41
N THR A 137 0.76 4.56 -42.41
CA THR A 137 0.98 6.02 -42.51
C THR A 137 2.03 6.35 -43.56
N ASP A 138 3.08 5.54 -43.68
CA ASP A 138 4.11 5.72 -44.71
C ASP A 138 3.55 5.45 -46.10
N ILE A 139 2.66 4.47 -46.24
CA ILE A 139 1.94 4.18 -47.49
C ILE A 139 1.05 5.38 -47.85
N LEU A 140 0.26 5.91 -46.91
CA LEU A 140 -0.61 7.06 -47.17
C LEU A 140 0.18 8.30 -47.59
N ILE A 141 1.33 8.56 -46.97
CA ILE A 141 2.23 9.65 -47.37
C ILE A 141 2.79 9.40 -48.78
N ALA A 142 3.21 8.17 -49.08
CA ALA A 142 3.73 7.81 -50.40
C ALA A 142 2.67 7.98 -51.49
N VAL A 143 1.42 7.59 -51.22
CA VAL A 143 0.27 7.77 -52.12
C VAL A 143 0.04 9.25 -52.39
N GLY A 144 -0.06 10.08 -51.35
CA GLY A 144 -0.25 11.52 -51.51
C GLY A 144 0.87 12.19 -52.32
N LYS A 145 2.12 11.76 -52.13
CA LYS A 145 3.27 12.22 -52.94
C LYS A 145 3.14 11.78 -54.40
N ALA A 146 2.78 10.52 -54.66
CA ALA A 146 2.58 10.01 -56.02
C ALA A 146 1.49 10.78 -56.76
N THR A 147 0.34 11.05 -56.11
CA THR A 147 -0.75 11.88 -56.67
C THR A 147 -0.28 13.30 -56.97
N THR A 148 0.44 13.94 -56.04
CA THR A 148 0.94 15.31 -56.23
C THR A 148 1.92 15.39 -57.41
N ILE A 149 2.83 14.41 -57.52
CA ILE A 149 3.79 14.35 -58.62
C ILE A 149 3.09 14.11 -59.95
N PHE A 150 2.08 13.24 -59.98
CA PHE A 150 1.27 13.00 -61.16
C PHE A 150 0.57 14.28 -61.64
N GLU A 151 -0.18 14.96 -60.77
CA GLU A 151 -0.91 16.18 -61.12
C GLU A 151 0.03 17.29 -61.61
N SER A 152 1.17 17.46 -60.93
CA SER A 152 2.21 18.41 -61.33
C SER A 152 2.84 18.06 -62.69
N SER A 153 3.15 16.78 -62.92
CA SER A 153 3.75 16.33 -64.18
C SER A 153 2.76 16.42 -65.35
N ASN A 154 1.49 16.10 -65.11
CA ASN A 154 0.45 16.14 -66.12
C ASN A 154 0.07 17.58 -66.49
N SER A 155 -0.05 18.47 -65.50
CA SER A 155 -0.28 19.89 -65.72
C SER A 155 0.89 20.57 -66.45
N MET A 156 2.13 20.12 -66.19
CA MET A 156 3.30 20.55 -66.96
C MET A 156 3.15 20.21 -68.44
N VAL A 157 2.86 18.95 -68.78
CA VAL A 157 2.66 18.52 -70.17
C VAL A 157 1.57 19.35 -70.84
N LEU A 158 0.38 19.44 -70.22
CA LEU A 158 -0.75 20.23 -70.73
C LEU A 158 -0.36 21.69 -70.97
N LYS A 159 0.29 22.34 -70.00
CA LYS A 159 0.73 23.73 -70.11
C LYS A 159 1.59 23.93 -71.34
N TYR A 160 2.65 23.14 -71.52
CA TYR A 160 3.57 23.28 -72.64
C TYR A 160 2.93 22.89 -73.99
N THR A 161 1.98 21.94 -74.00
CA THR A 161 1.20 21.62 -75.21
C THR A 161 0.37 22.81 -75.69
N TYR A 162 -0.30 23.52 -74.79
CA TYR A 162 -1.21 24.61 -75.15
C TYR A 162 -0.53 25.97 -75.31
N THR A 163 0.48 26.30 -74.50
CA THR A 163 1.18 27.59 -74.62
C THR A 163 2.24 27.58 -75.72
N GLY A 164 2.68 26.40 -76.16
CA GLY A 164 3.86 26.25 -77.01
C GLY A 164 5.14 26.65 -76.27
N TYR A 165 6.29 26.39 -76.90
CA TYR A 165 7.58 26.92 -76.44
C TYR A 165 7.90 28.22 -77.16
N SER A 166 8.31 29.24 -76.39
CA SER A 166 8.69 30.54 -76.95
C SER A 166 10.22 30.73 -77.04
N TYR A 167 11.05 29.80 -76.53
CA TYR A 167 12.50 29.99 -76.42
C TYR A 167 13.29 28.71 -76.69
N ASP A 168 14.29 28.80 -77.56
CA ASP A 168 15.19 27.72 -77.93
C ASP A 168 16.02 27.27 -76.72
N GLY A 169 16.01 25.97 -76.41
CA GLY A 169 16.71 25.35 -75.27
C GLY A 169 15.90 25.02 -74.01
N GLN A 170 14.69 25.57 -73.81
CA GLN A 170 13.86 25.22 -72.64
C GLN A 170 13.26 23.79 -72.73
N ASN A 171 13.18 23.23 -73.94
CA ASN A 171 12.55 21.93 -74.21
C ASN A 171 13.28 20.79 -73.48
N ILE A 172 14.61 20.82 -73.46
CA ILE A 172 15.44 19.79 -72.84
C ILE A 172 15.23 19.78 -71.32
N VAL A 173 15.19 20.97 -70.70
CA VAL A 173 15.01 21.12 -69.25
C VAL A 173 13.64 20.59 -68.81
N VAL A 174 12.58 20.91 -69.57
CA VAL A 174 11.23 20.44 -69.25
C VAL A 174 11.09 18.93 -69.44
N GLN A 175 11.66 18.37 -70.51
CA GLN A 175 11.68 16.92 -70.72
C GLN A 175 12.44 16.19 -69.60
N GLU A 176 13.57 16.73 -69.16
CA GLU A 176 14.34 16.17 -68.05
C GLU A 176 13.56 16.27 -66.73
N GLN A 177 12.94 17.41 -66.44
CA GLN A 177 12.12 17.60 -65.25
C GLN A 177 10.92 16.64 -65.23
N TYR A 178 10.25 16.46 -66.37
CA TYR A 178 9.16 15.49 -66.52
C TYR A 178 9.67 14.06 -66.27
N LYS A 179 10.78 13.67 -66.91
CA LYS A 179 11.37 12.34 -66.77
C LYS A 179 11.77 12.02 -65.31
N ASN A 180 12.35 12.99 -64.62
CA ASN A 180 12.73 12.85 -63.20
C ASN A 180 11.49 12.71 -62.31
N SER A 181 10.44 13.49 -62.58
CA SER A 181 9.17 13.42 -61.85
C SER A 181 8.46 12.08 -62.08
N SER A 182 8.37 11.64 -63.33
CA SER A 182 7.80 10.33 -63.72
C SER A 182 8.56 9.17 -63.09
N THR A 183 9.90 9.21 -63.10
CA THR A 183 10.73 8.19 -62.46
C THR A 183 10.49 8.14 -60.94
N THR A 184 10.43 9.31 -60.28
CA THR A 184 10.14 9.40 -58.85
C THR A 184 8.76 8.84 -58.52
N MET A 185 7.76 9.15 -59.35
CA MET A 185 6.41 8.61 -59.22
C MET A 185 6.41 7.09 -59.33
N LYS A 186 7.08 6.51 -60.34
CA LYS A 186 7.19 5.05 -60.50
C LYS A 186 7.86 4.37 -59.30
N ILE A 187 8.93 4.97 -58.76
CA ILE A 187 9.60 4.46 -57.54
C ILE A 187 8.64 4.48 -56.35
N LEU A 188 7.87 5.56 -56.17
CA LEU A 188 6.87 5.64 -55.11
C LEU A 188 5.76 4.61 -55.27
N LEU A 189 5.22 4.44 -56.49
CA LEU A 189 4.19 3.44 -56.79
C LEU A 189 4.69 2.01 -56.54
N GLN A 190 5.94 1.70 -56.92
CA GLN A 190 6.58 0.41 -56.62
C GLN A 190 6.83 0.22 -55.11
N SER A 191 7.19 1.28 -54.39
CA SER A 191 7.35 1.24 -52.94
C SER A 191 6.02 0.97 -52.23
N ILE A 192 4.95 1.62 -52.67
CA ILE A 192 3.58 1.38 -52.19
C ILE A 192 3.21 -0.08 -52.44
N PHE A 193 3.41 -0.57 -53.67
CA PHE A 193 3.13 -1.96 -54.04
C PHE A 193 3.86 -2.98 -53.16
N LYS A 194 5.17 -2.78 -52.90
CA LYS A 194 5.97 -3.69 -52.06
C LYS A 194 5.55 -3.69 -50.59
N ASN A 195 4.91 -2.63 -50.11
CA ASN A 195 4.47 -2.51 -48.72
C ASN A 195 2.98 -2.84 -48.53
N LEU A 196 2.25 -3.14 -49.61
CA LEU A 196 0.88 -3.63 -49.55
C LEU A 196 0.90 -5.15 -49.38
N ASP A 197 0.49 -5.65 -48.22
CA ASP A 197 0.44 -7.10 -47.92
C ASP A 197 -0.78 -7.82 -48.54
N ASP A 198 -1.61 -7.12 -49.33
CA ASP A 198 -2.87 -7.65 -49.88
C ASP A 198 -2.72 -8.07 -51.36
N SER A 199 -2.77 -9.39 -51.61
CA SER A 199 -2.62 -9.98 -52.96
C SER A 199 -3.69 -9.55 -53.98
N THR A 200 -4.91 -9.26 -53.52
CA THR A 200 -6.03 -8.81 -54.37
C THR A 200 -5.81 -7.38 -54.84
N ILE A 201 -5.26 -6.54 -53.97
CA ILE A 201 -4.91 -5.16 -54.33
C ILE A 201 -3.67 -5.13 -55.20
N GLN A 202 -2.69 -5.99 -54.93
CA GLN A 202 -1.49 -6.08 -55.77
C GLN A 202 -1.84 -6.39 -57.23
N THR A 203 -2.72 -7.37 -57.47
CA THR A 203 -3.14 -7.74 -58.83
C THR A 203 -3.87 -6.60 -59.53
N MET A 204 -4.84 -5.96 -58.86
CA MET A 204 -5.53 -4.77 -59.38
C MET A 204 -4.55 -3.62 -59.66
N PHE A 205 -3.62 -3.36 -58.75
CA PHE A 205 -2.69 -2.25 -58.86
C PHE A 205 -1.69 -2.41 -60.00
N ASN A 206 -1.20 -3.63 -60.21
CA ASN A 206 -0.23 -3.92 -61.26
C ASN A 206 -0.85 -3.69 -62.65
N SER A 207 -2.06 -4.20 -62.90
CA SER A 207 -2.74 -4.06 -64.19
C SER A 207 -3.26 -2.65 -64.45
N THR A 208 -3.67 -1.91 -63.41
CA THR A 208 -4.40 -0.64 -63.60
C THR A 208 -3.54 0.59 -63.41
N VAL A 209 -2.55 0.56 -62.50
CA VAL A 209 -1.77 1.76 -62.16
C VAL A 209 -0.37 1.69 -62.76
N ILE A 210 0.32 0.55 -62.67
CA ILE A 210 1.70 0.44 -63.17
C ILE A 210 1.73 0.42 -64.71
N GLU A 211 0.90 -0.41 -65.35
CA GLU A 211 0.81 -0.48 -66.80
C GLU A 211 0.30 0.83 -67.43
N SER A 212 -0.74 1.42 -66.86
CA SER A 212 -1.27 2.71 -67.32
C SER A 212 -0.29 3.85 -67.04
N SER A 213 0.48 3.82 -65.94
CA SER A 213 1.56 4.78 -65.68
C SER A 213 2.64 4.74 -66.75
N ASN A 214 3.08 3.54 -67.15
CA ASN A 214 4.09 3.37 -68.20
C ASN A 214 3.55 3.82 -69.57
N SER A 215 2.29 3.49 -69.86
CA SER A 215 1.63 3.93 -71.09
C SER A 215 1.47 5.45 -71.14
N LEU A 216 1.09 6.07 -70.02
CA LEU A 216 0.94 7.52 -69.91
C LEU A 216 2.27 8.24 -70.04
N ASP A 217 3.31 7.73 -69.37
CA ASP A 217 4.68 8.24 -69.46
C ASP A 217 5.21 8.19 -70.90
N SER A 218 4.92 7.10 -71.62
CA SER A 218 5.25 6.97 -73.05
C SER A 218 4.54 8.02 -73.90
N GLN A 219 3.22 8.21 -73.72
CA GLN A 219 2.45 9.22 -74.46
C GLN A 219 2.91 10.65 -74.15
N ASN A 220 3.08 10.99 -72.87
CA ASN A 220 3.53 12.31 -72.45
C ASN A 220 4.95 12.62 -72.93
N SER A 221 5.85 11.63 -72.93
CA SER A 221 7.20 11.80 -73.49
C SER A 221 7.15 12.06 -75.01
N GLN A 222 6.30 11.35 -75.74
CA GLN A 222 6.10 11.59 -77.18
C GLN A 222 5.49 12.98 -77.46
N ILE A 223 4.51 13.39 -76.67
CA ILE A 223 3.90 14.74 -76.75
C ILE A 223 4.98 15.79 -76.52
N LEU A 224 5.79 15.67 -75.46
CA LEU A 224 6.88 16.62 -75.18
C LEU A 224 7.96 16.64 -76.28
N LEU A 225 8.22 15.51 -76.94
CA LEU A 225 9.10 15.45 -78.12
C LEU A 225 8.50 16.18 -79.32
N MET A 226 7.21 15.98 -79.62
CA MET A 226 6.51 16.68 -80.71
C MET A 226 6.54 18.19 -80.52
N ILE A 227 6.29 18.68 -79.29
CA ILE A 227 6.41 20.11 -79.01
C ILE A 227 7.86 20.57 -79.18
N GLY A 228 8.85 19.72 -78.81
CA GLY A 228 10.27 19.97 -79.02
C GLY A 228 10.70 20.15 -80.48
N TYR A 229 10.00 19.51 -81.42
CA TYR A 229 10.21 19.60 -82.87
C TYR A 229 9.29 20.64 -83.55
N ASN A 230 8.68 21.57 -82.80
CA ASN A 230 7.72 22.56 -83.30
C ASN A 230 6.45 21.95 -83.93
N GLN A 231 6.10 20.70 -83.60
CA GLN A 231 4.88 20.02 -84.05
C GLN A 231 3.74 20.19 -83.04
N GLN A 232 3.45 21.44 -82.65
CA GLN A 232 2.47 21.72 -81.59
C GLN A 232 1.05 21.26 -81.97
N SER A 233 0.63 21.42 -83.22
CA SER A 233 -0.68 20.97 -83.69
C SER A 233 -0.89 19.46 -83.52
N ASP A 234 0.15 18.67 -83.80
CA ASP A 234 0.11 17.22 -83.65
C ASP A 234 0.08 16.82 -82.17
N ALA A 235 0.84 17.52 -81.33
CA ALA A 235 0.81 17.36 -79.88
C ALA A 235 -0.59 17.64 -79.28
N ILE A 236 -1.26 18.70 -79.74
CA ILE A 236 -2.64 19.03 -79.35
C ILE A 236 -3.61 17.95 -79.83
N THR A 237 -3.44 17.44 -81.05
CA THR A 237 -4.29 16.36 -81.56
C THR A 237 -4.08 15.07 -80.76
N ARG A 238 -2.85 14.77 -80.37
CA ARG A 238 -2.48 13.59 -79.56
C ARG A 238 -3.05 13.67 -78.15
N ILE A 239 -2.94 14.82 -77.47
CA ILE A 239 -3.46 14.99 -76.10
C ILE A 239 -4.98 14.94 -76.05
N ASN A 240 -5.65 15.37 -77.13
CA ASN A 240 -7.12 15.30 -77.28
C ASN A 240 -7.62 13.97 -77.85
N SER A 241 -6.74 12.99 -78.08
CA SER A 241 -7.14 11.68 -78.61
C SER A 241 -7.85 10.83 -77.56
N ASP A 242 -8.81 10.02 -78.01
CA ASP A 242 -9.53 9.06 -77.15
C ASP A 242 -8.57 8.09 -76.46
N THR A 243 -7.49 7.69 -77.14
CA THR A 243 -6.44 6.83 -76.59
C THR A 243 -5.76 7.47 -75.37
N TYR A 244 -5.39 8.76 -75.46
CA TYR A 244 -4.78 9.47 -74.33
C TYR A 244 -5.76 9.60 -73.17
N SER A 245 -7.01 10.00 -73.45
CA SER A 245 -8.07 10.13 -72.46
C SER A 245 -8.37 8.81 -71.74
N THR A 246 -8.36 7.69 -72.47
CA THR A 246 -8.55 6.34 -71.92
C THR A 246 -7.39 5.94 -70.99
N ILE A 247 -6.13 6.19 -71.39
CA ILE A 247 -4.96 5.89 -70.56
C ILE A 247 -4.96 6.75 -69.29
N LEU A 248 -5.25 8.06 -69.43
CA LEU A 248 -5.29 9.00 -68.31
C LEU A 248 -6.38 8.64 -67.31
N SER A 249 -7.60 8.37 -67.78
CA SER A 249 -8.72 7.98 -66.92
C SER A 249 -8.49 6.64 -66.24
N THR A 250 -7.90 5.65 -66.93
CA THR A 250 -7.54 4.36 -66.32
C THR A 250 -6.51 4.53 -65.20
N PHE A 251 -5.49 5.37 -65.42
CA PHE A 251 -4.50 5.67 -64.39
C PHE A 251 -5.11 6.41 -63.20
N GLN A 252 -5.96 7.41 -63.44
CA GLN A 252 -6.65 8.17 -62.40
C GLN A 252 -7.58 7.29 -61.57
N ASP A 253 -8.41 6.48 -62.22
CA ASP A 253 -9.31 5.52 -61.55
C ASP A 253 -8.52 4.51 -60.69
N GLY A 254 -7.40 3.99 -61.22
CA GLY A 254 -6.53 3.10 -60.45
C GLY A 254 -5.90 3.79 -59.23
N LEU A 255 -5.49 5.06 -59.37
CA LEU A 255 -4.93 5.84 -58.26
C LEU A 255 -5.99 6.17 -57.21
N ASP A 256 -7.21 6.53 -57.62
CA ASP A 256 -8.34 6.80 -56.72
C ASP A 256 -8.78 5.55 -55.96
N LYS A 257 -8.80 4.38 -56.64
CA LYS A 257 -9.03 3.08 -55.98
C LYS A 257 -7.96 2.78 -54.94
N LEU A 258 -6.69 3.06 -55.23
CA LEU A 258 -5.61 2.89 -54.26
C LEU A 258 -5.77 3.83 -53.06
N VAL A 259 -6.06 5.12 -53.29
CA VAL A 259 -6.31 6.09 -52.22
C VAL A 259 -7.46 5.63 -51.33
N THR A 260 -8.58 5.22 -51.94
CA THR A 260 -9.76 4.74 -51.23
C THR A 260 -9.46 3.49 -50.41
N PHE A 261 -8.70 2.54 -50.97
CA PHE A 261 -8.26 1.34 -50.25
C PHE A 261 -7.40 1.68 -49.03
N VAL A 262 -6.38 2.53 -49.20
CA VAL A 262 -5.49 2.92 -48.10
C VAL A 262 -6.26 3.67 -47.02
N GLN A 263 -7.17 4.58 -47.39
CA GLN A 263 -8.04 5.27 -46.44
C GLN A 263 -8.95 4.32 -45.66
N GLN A 264 -9.56 3.35 -46.34
CA GLN A 264 -10.43 2.36 -45.69
C GLN A 264 -9.62 1.43 -44.77
N SER A 265 -8.43 1.01 -45.20
CA SER A 265 -7.50 0.20 -44.40
C SER A 265 -7.06 0.95 -43.14
N GLU A 266 -6.71 2.23 -43.26
CA GLU A 266 -6.38 3.09 -42.12
C GLU A 266 -7.56 3.30 -41.18
N LYS A 267 -8.76 3.54 -41.71
CA LYS A 267 -9.97 3.67 -40.90
C LYS A 267 -10.27 2.40 -40.08
N ASN A 268 -10.07 1.22 -40.68
CA ASN A 268 -10.24 -0.06 -40.00
C ASN A 268 -9.20 -0.25 -38.88
N LYS A 269 -7.95 0.18 -39.12
CA LYS A 269 -6.88 0.17 -38.11
C LYS A 269 -7.15 1.14 -36.97
N ASP A 270 -7.53 2.38 -37.27
CA ASP A 270 -7.91 3.38 -36.26
C ASP A 270 -9.07 2.88 -35.39
N THR A 271 -10.07 2.23 -36.00
CA THR A 271 -11.19 1.63 -35.26
C THR A 271 -10.70 0.50 -34.34
N SER A 272 -9.76 -0.32 -34.82
CA SER A 272 -9.16 -1.40 -34.02
C SER A 272 -8.31 -0.85 -32.86
N VAL A 273 -7.49 0.17 -33.11
CA VAL A 273 -6.69 0.84 -32.07
C VAL A 273 -7.59 1.50 -31.02
N LEU A 274 -8.70 2.12 -31.45
CA LEU A 274 -9.69 2.70 -30.54
C LEU A 274 -10.35 1.62 -29.68
N ALA A 275 -10.73 0.48 -30.26
CA ALA A 275 -11.28 -0.65 -29.51
C ALA A 275 -10.28 -1.20 -28.47
N ILE A 276 -9.00 -1.35 -28.85
CA ILE A 276 -7.95 -1.84 -27.94
C ILE A 276 -7.73 -0.85 -26.77
N THR A 277 -7.66 0.46 -27.05
CA THR A 277 -7.47 1.47 -26.00
C THR A 277 -8.68 1.54 -25.06
N LEU A 278 -9.90 1.36 -25.56
CA LEU A 278 -11.10 1.24 -24.75
C LEU A 278 -11.04 0.03 -23.81
N VAL A 279 -10.66 -1.15 -24.33
CA VAL A 279 -10.46 -2.36 -23.51
C VAL A 279 -9.41 -2.11 -22.42
N GLN A 280 -8.30 -1.46 -22.75
CA GLN A 280 -7.26 -1.10 -21.79
C GLN A 280 -7.81 -0.21 -20.67
N LEU A 281 -8.62 0.79 -20.99
CA LEU A 281 -9.23 1.69 -20.00
C LEU A 281 -10.19 0.94 -19.07
N ILE A 282 -10.99 0.01 -19.59
CA ILE A 282 -11.86 -0.85 -18.78
C ILE A 282 -11.05 -1.71 -17.81
N VAL A 283 -9.96 -2.35 -18.28
CA VAL A 283 -9.09 -3.18 -17.43
C VAL A 283 -8.46 -2.35 -16.30
N ILE A 284 -8.01 -1.13 -16.58
CA ILE A 284 -7.47 -0.21 -15.56
C ILE A 284 -8.55 0.13 -14.52
N ALA A 285 -9.77 0.48 -14.97
CA ALA A 285 -10.87 0.83 -14.07
C ALA A 285 -11.26 -0.33 -13.15
N ILE A 286 -11.39 -1.55 -13.67
CA ILE A 286 -11.68 -2.76 -12.88
C ILE A 286 -10.54 -3.03 -11.88
N SER A 287 -9.28 -2.90 -12.33
CA SER A 287 -8.12 -3.10 -11.46
C SER A 287 -8.12 -2.13 -10.28
N LEU A 288 -8.39 -0.84 -10.53
CA LEU A 288 -8.48 0.17 -9.47
C LEU A 288 -9.60 -0.14 -8.49
N PHE A 289 -10.78 -0.53 -9.00
CA PHE A 289 -11.93 -0.90 -8.19
C PHE A 289 -11.67 -2.10 -7.27
N VAL A 290 -10.83 -3.05 -7.68
CA VAL A 290 -10.45 -4.19 -6.83
C VAL A 290 -9.32 -3.83 -5.85
N ILE A 291 -8.31 -3.09 -6.31
CA ILE A 291 -7.11 -2.78 -5.53
C ILE A 291 -7.41 -1.82 -4.37
N LEU A 292 -8.19 -0.77 -4.61
CA LEU A 292 -8.43 0.28 -3.62
C LEU A 292 -9.11 -0.25 -2.34
N PRO A 293 -10.21 -1.04 -2.41
CA PRO A 293 -10.82 -1.64 -1.23
C PRO A 293 -9.87 -2.57 -0.47
N ILE A 294 -9.04 -3.34 -1.18
CA ILE A 294 -8.04 -4.23 -0.54
C ILE A 294 -7.03 -3.40 0.26
N ILE A 295 -6.53 -2.30 -0.30
CA ILE A 295 -5.59 -1.41 0.40
C ILE A 295 -6.25 -0.82 1.65
N VAL A 296 -7.47 -0.29 1.54
CA VAL A 296 -8.21 0.29 2.67
C VAL A 296 -8.42 -0.77 3.76
N PHE A 297 -8.86 -1.98 3.38
CA PHE A 297 -9.08 -3.08 4.30
C PHE A 297 -7.80 -3.48 5.05
N VAL A 298 -6.69 -3.62 4.33
CA VAL A 298 -5.38 -3.96 4.92
C VAL A 298 -4.92 -2.86 5.88
N PHE A 299 -5.11 -1.59 5.52
CA PHE A 299 -4.70 -0.46 6.35
C PHE A 299 -5.55 -0.34 7.62
N THR A 300 -6.87 -0.41 7.52
CA THR A 300 -7.77 -0.43 8.68
C THR A 300 -7.46 -1.62 9.60
N TYR A 301 -7.21 -2.80 9.03
CA TYR A 301 -6.84 -3.96 9.82
C TYR A 301 -5.48 -3.80 10.51
N ALA A 302 -4.48 -3.22 9.82
CA ALA A 302 -3.18 -2.94 10.42
C ALA A 302 -3.31 -1.99 11.62
N ILE A 303 -4.08 -0.90 11.49
CA ILE A 303 -4.36 0.04 12.59
C ILE A 303 -5.04 -0.67 13.77
N ASN A 304 -6.07 -1.49 13.50
CA ASN A 304 -6.78 -2.22 14.56
C ASN A 304 -5.89 -3.25 15.26
N ARG A 305 -4.94 -3.86 14.54
CA ARG A 305 -4.00 -4.81 15.12
C ARG A 305 -2.94 -4.09 15.96
N ASP A 306 -2.47 -2.93 15.51
CA ASP A 306 -1.50 -2.11 16.23
C ASP A 306 -2.09 -1.56 17.53
N SER A 307 -3.36 -1.13 17.54
CA SER A 307 -4.03 -0.71 18.77
C SER A 307 -4.12 -1.85 19.80
N LEU A 308 -4.44 -3.06 19.35
CA LEU A 308 -4.50 -4.26 20.19
C LEU A 308 -3.11 -4.61 20.75
N TYR A 309 -2.06 -4.51 19.94
CA TYR A 309 -0.69 -4.72 20.42
C TYR A 309 -0.25 -3.68 21.44
N LEU A 310 -0.56 -2.41 21.20
CA LEU A 310 -0.29 -1.34 22.17
C LEU A 310 -1.03 -1.59 23.48
N GLU A 311 -2.28 -2.07 23.43
CA GLU A 311 -3.03 -2.43 24.63
C GLU A 311 -2.39 -3.60 25.38
N LYS A 312 -1.93 -4.64 24.67
CA LYS A 312 -1.21 -5.77 25.28
C LYS A 312 0.11 -5.32 25.93
N ILE A 313 0.87 -4.46 25.29
CA ILE A 313 2.11 -3.89 25.84
C ILE A 313 1.80 -3.04 27.08
N ARG A 314 0.76 -2.20 27.02
CA ARG A 314 0.31 -1.42 28.18
C ARG A 314 -0.09 -2.31 29.35
N ARG A 315 -0.85 -3.38 29.12
CA ARG A 315 -1.22 -4.35 30.17
C ARG A 315 0.01 -5.06 30.76
N ALA A 316 0.96 -5.48 29.92
CA ALA A 316 2.20 -6.09 30.39
C ALA A 316 3.03 -5.12 31.23
N ASN A 317 3.11 -3.85 30.83
CA ASN A 317 3.81 -2.82 31.60
C ASN A 317 3.12 -2.49 32.93
N ALA A 318 1.79 -2.47 32.95
CA ALA A 318 1.03 -2.29 34.19
C ALA A 318 1.31 -3.44 35.18
N ILE A 319 1.36 -4.69 34.71
CA ILE A 319 1.75 -5.84 35.54
C ILE A 319 3.17 -5.63 36.10
N MET A 320 4.13 -5.20 35.27
CA MET A 320 5.49 -4.92 35.74
C MET A 320 5.58 -3.81 36.80
N LEU A 321 4.64 -2.86 36.80
CA LEU A 321 4.52 -1.84 37.84
C LEU A 321 3.95 -2.46 39.13
N MET A 322 2.91 -3.27 39.03
CA MET A 322 2.36 -4.01 40.19
C MET A 322 3.42 -4.90 40.85
N ASP A 323 4.23 -5.62 40.07
CA ASP A 323 5.36 -6.42 40.58
C ASP A 323 6.38 -5.55 41.38
N THR A 324 6.52 -4.28 41.01
CA THR A 324 7.41 -3.33 41.70
C THR A 324 6.81 -2.82 43.02
N MET A 325 5.48 -2.70 43.07
CA MET A 325 4.74 -2.30 44.27
C MET A 325 4.65 -3.45 45.29
N GLU A 326 4.64 -4.69 44.82
CA GLU A 326 4.60 -5.88 45.68
C GLU A 326 5.92 -6.10 46.45
N ASP A 327 7.08 -5.77 45.88
CA ASP A 327 8.38 -5.84 46.56
C ASP A 327 8.61 -4.63 47.47
N ASP A 328 8.67 -4.82 48.80
CA ASP A 328 8.84 -3.75 49.80
C ASP A 328 10.08 -2.86 49.56
N GLY A 329 11.19 -3.46 49.09
CA GLY A 329 12.44 -2.75 48.85
C GLY A 329 12.37 -1.89 47.59
N LEU A 330 11.83 -2.44 46.52
CA LEU A 330 11.60 -1.68 45.28
C LEU A 330 10.49 -0.64 45.45
N ARG A 331 9.42 -0.95 46.18
CA ARG A 331 8.33 -0.02 46.52
C ARG A 331 8.86 1.22 47.24
N THR A 332 9.72 1.04 48.24
CA THR A 332 10.34 2.16 48.97
C THR A 332 11.20 3.04 48.06
N LEU A 333 12.02 2.42 47.20
CA LEU A 333 12.85 3.16 46.23
C LEU A 333 12.00 3.88 45.18
N PHE A 334 10.90 3.25 44.75
CA PHE A 334 9.97 3.81 43.78
C PHE A 334 9.19 4.98 44.36
N LYS A 335 8.76 4.90 45.64
CA LYS A 335 8.15 6.01 46.38
C LYS A 335 9.03 7.26 46.38
N ILE A 336 10.31 7.09 46.75
CA ILE A 336 11.30 8.18 46.73
C ILE A 336 11.48 8.74 45.31
N HIS A 337 11.38 7.90 44.28
CA HIS A 337 11.43 8.35 42.89
C HIS A 337 10.19 9.17 42.51
N CYS A 338 8.99 8.74 42.90
CA CYS A 338 7.74 9.45 42.66
C CYS A 338 7.70 10.80 43.40
N GLU A 339 8.24 10.88 44.62
CA GLU A 339 8.41 12.14 45.35
C GLU A 339 9.29 13.14 44.60
N LYS A 340 10.35 12.67 43.92
CA LYS A 340 11.21 13.51 43.09
C LYS A 340 10.53 13.97 41.81
N GLU A 341 9.73 13.10 41.19
CA GLU A 341 8.98 13.42 39.96
C GLU A 341 7.65 14.16 40.23
N LYS A 342 7.30 14.40 41.50
CA LYS A 342 6.01 14.98 41.93
C LYS A 342 4.80 14.18 41.43
N SER A 343 4.89 12.86 41.57
CA SER A 343 3.82 11.91 41.24
C SER A 343 3.45 11.02 42.45
N THR A 344 3.67 11.54 43.66
CA THR A 344 3.44 10.84 44.93
C THR A 344 1.97 10.49 45.14
N GLU A 345 1.05 11.35 44.69
CA GLU A 345 -0.39 11.18 44.87
C GLU A 345 -0.87 9.91 44.16
N ASN A 346 -0.41 9.71 42.91
CA ASN A 346 -0.70 8.50 42.13
C ASN A 346 -0.12 7.24 42.79
N PHE A 347 1.09 7.34 43.36
CA PHE A 347 1.72 6.23 44.07
C PHE A 347 0.93 5.84 45.33
N LEU A 348 0.54 6.82 46.15
CA LEU A 348 -0.19 6.59 47.39
C LEU A 348 -1.60 6.04 47.13
N LEU A 349 -2.25 6.50 46.06
CA LEU A 349 -3.51 5.92 45.60
C LEU A 349 -3.36 4.43 45.28
N LEU A 350 -2.35 4.03 44.50
CA LEU A 350 -2.09 2.61 44.20
C LEU A 350 -1.79 1.80 45.46
N GLU A 351 -1.01 2.35 46.40
CA GLU A 351 -0.69 1.70 47.68
C GLU A 351 -1.96 1.44 48.51
N LYS A 352 -2.87 2.42 48.59
CA LYS A 352 -4.16 2.29 49.28
C LYS A 352 -5.10 1.31 48.58
N ILE A 353 -5.15 1.29 47.25
CA ILE A 353 -5.93 0.31 46.49
C ILE A 353 -5.41 -1.12 46.73
N GLN A 354 -4.09 -1.32 46.74
CA GLN A 354 -3.49 -2.62 47.05
C GLN A 354 -3.81 -3.06 48.48
N TYR A 355 -3.81 -2.12 49.44
CA TYR A 355 -4.23 -2.39 50.81
C TYR A 355 -5.70 -2.81 50.88
N TYR A 356 -6.62 -2.09 50.22
CA TYR A 356 -8.03 -2.47 50.12
C TYR A 356 -8.20 -3.88 49.54
N ARG A 357 -7.46 -4.23 48.48
CA ARG A 357 -7.49 -5.56 47.87
C ARG A 357 -7.04 -6.65 48.86
N SER A 358 -6.00 -6.40 49.65
CA SER A 358 -5.57 -7.34 50.69
C SER A 358 -6.64 -7.58 51.76
N LEU A 359 -7.45 -6.55 52.09
CA LEU A 359 -8.60 -6.70 52.99
C LEU A 359 -9.73 -7.51 52.33
N CYS A 360 -9.95 -7.36 51.03
CA CYS A 360 -10.91 -8.16 50.27
C CYS A 360 -10.52 -9.63 50.24
N GLU A 361 -9.26 -9.95 49.95
CA GLU A 361 -8.74 -11.32 49.97
C GLU A 361 -8.89 -11.96 51.36
N ARG A 362 -8.60 -11.20 52.43
CA ARG A 362 -8.81 -11.66 53.80
C ARG A 362 -10.29 -11.84 54.15
N SER A 363 -11.17 -10.94 53.70
CA SER A 363 -12.62 -11.06 53.87
C SER A 363 -13.15 -12.33 53.20
N LEU A 364 -12.68 -12.61 51.99
CA LEU A 364 -13.04 -13.79 51.22
C LEU A 364 -12.54 -15.09 51.88
N ASP A 365 -11.30 -15.11 52.40
CA ASP A 365 -10.77 -16.25 53.19
C ASP A 365 -11.60 -16.50 54.47
N LEU A 366 -12.01 -15.44 55.17
CA LEU A 366 -12.92 -15.57 56.31
C LEU A 366 -14.30 -16.08 55.90
N GLN A 367 -14.86 -15.58 54.81
CA GLN A 367 -16.14 -16.05 54.27
C GLN A 367 -16.07 -17.54 53.90
N MET A 368 -14.97 -17.97 53.26
CA MET A 368 -14.72 -19.38 52.97
C MET A 368 -14.65 -20.23 54.23
N ARG A 369 -14.05 -19.75 55.33
CA ARG A 369 -14.04 -20.48 56.61
C ARG A 369 -15.41 -20.51 57.29
N LEU A 370 -16.13 -19.40 57.27
CA LEU A 370 -17.46 -19.26 57.90
C LEU A 370 -18.52 -20.14 57.23
N PHE A 371 -18.52 -20.19 55.89
CA PHE A 371 -19.55 -20.87 55.11
C PHE A 371 -19.08 -22.18 54.47
N GLY A 372 -17.78 -22.39 54.31
CA GLY A 372 -17.21 -23.63 53.76
C GLY A 372 -17.30 -24.81 54.71
N ASP A 373 -17.10 -24.60 56.01
CA ASP A 373 -17.19 -25.66 57.02
C ASP A 373 -18.65 -26.08 57.29
N ALA A 374 -19.62 -25.20 57.04
CA ALA A 374 -21.04 -25.47 57.22
C ALA A 374 -21.59 -26.56 56.26
N ASN A 375 -20.92 -26.78 55.12
CA ASN A 375 -21.30 -27.81 54.14
C ASN A 375 -20.62 -29.18 54.38
N MET A 376 -19.66 -29.29 55.31
CA MET A 376 -18.99 -30.56 55.64
C MET A 376 -19.60 -31.28 56.85
N LEU A 377 -20.49 -30.63 57.62
CA LEU A 377 -21.08 -31.16 58.85
C LEU A 377 -22.61 -31.38 58.77
N SER A 378 -23.26 -31.07 57.64
CA SER A 378 -24.71 -31.16 57.49
C SER A 378 -25.25 -32.53 57.06
N ASP A 379 -24.40 -33.56 56.93
CA ASP A 379 -24.81 -34.91 56.48
C ASP A 379 -24.91 -35.96 57.60
N VAL A 380 -24.90 -35.55 58.88
CA VAL A 380 -25.16 -36.45 60.00
C VAL A 380 -26.23 -35.87 60.92
N SER A 381 -27.38 -36.55 60.95
CA SER A 381 -28.49 -36.40 61.90
C SER A 381 -29.70 -35.58 61.44
N SER A 382 -30.35 -36.07 60.40
CA SER A 382 -31.81 -36.06 60.33
C SER A 382 -32.36 -37.10 61.33
N ASP A 383 -32.92 -36.68 62.46
CA ASP A 383 -34.13 -37.27 63.02
C ASP A 383 -34.58 -36.59 64.33
N ILE A 384 -35.91 -36.47 64.45
CA ILE A 384 -36.73 -36.09 65.63
C ILE A 384 -37.22 -34.62 65.70
N SER A 385 -38.38 -34.44 65.08
CA SER A 385 -39.66 -33.96 65.64
C SER A 385 -39.74 -32.78 66.63
N ALA A 386 -40.61 -31.85 66.20
CA ALA A 386 -41.79 -31.30 66.89
C ALA A 386 -41.62 -30.19 67.96
N GLU A 387 -42.37 -29.11 67.67
CA GLU A 387 -43.10 -28.22 68.59
C GLU A 387 -42.41 -27.74 69.89
N SER A 388 -42.02 -26.47 69.93
CA SER A 388 -42.73 -25.45 70.73
C SER A 388 -41.97 -24.11 70.83
N ALA A 389 -42.75 -23.05 70.69
CA ALA A 389 -42.69 -21.76 71.36
C ALA A 389 -41.35 -21.14 71.83
N HIS A 390 -41.10 -19.93 71.33
CA HIS A 390 -40.55 -18.78 72.05
C HIS A 390 -39.43 -19.04 73.08
N SER A 391 -38.18 -18.96 72.63
CA SER A 391 -37.16 -18.23 73.39
C SER A 391 -36.17 -17.57 72.44
N THR A 392 -36.09 -16.24 72.50
CA THR A 392 -35.05 -15.41 71.88
C THR A 392 -33.71 -15.71 72.53
N LYS A 393 -33.13 -16.86 72.20
CA LYS A 393 -31.80 -17.26 72.63
C LYS A 393 -30.82 -16.45 71.79
N LYS A 394 -30.28 -15.38 72.38
CA LYS A 394 -29.22 -14.53 71.84
C LYS A 394 -28.14 -15.44 71.26
N ARG A 395 -28.14 -15.64 69.94
CA ARG A 395 -27.17 -16.49 69.22
C ARG A 395 -25.81 -15.87 69.53
N ARG A 396 -24.96 -16.62 70.20
CA ARG A 396 -23.62 -16.17 70.58
C ARG A 396 -22.85 -16.03 69.28
N GLU A 397 -22.75 -14.79 68.81
CA GLU A 397 -22.05 -14.40 67.59
C GLU A 397 -20.67 -15.08 67.58
N SER A 398 -20.37 -15.80 66.50
CA SER A 398 -19.13 -16.55 66.39
C SER A 398 -17.95 -15.55 66.37
N PRO A 399 -16.82 -15.84 67.04
CA PRO A 399 -15.63 -14.99 66.95
C PRO A 399 -15.22 -14.66 65.51
N LEU A 400 -15.47 -15.56 64.56
CA LEU A 400 -15.24 -15.37 63.12
C LEU A 400 -16.20 -14.37 62.48
N GLU A 401 -17.49 -14.35 62.87
CA GLU A 401 -18.48 -13.39 62.37
C GLU A 401 -18.12 -11.96 62.82
N LYS A 402 -17.60 -11.84 64.04
CA LYS A 402 -17.09 -10.57 64.56
C LYS A 402 -15.85 -10.09 63.79
N GLU A 403 -14.89 -10.98 63.50
CA GLU A 403 -13.70 -10.64 62.71
C GLU A 403 -14.09 -10.24 61.28
N TYR A 404 -15.03 -10.95 60.65
CA TYR A 404 -15.53 -10.62 59.32
C TYR A 404 -16.16 -9.21 59.28
N THR A 405 -17.03 -8.91 60.25
CA THR A 405 -17.67 -7.59 60.36
C THR A 405 -16.64 -6.47 60.58
N GLU A 406 -15.59 -6.73 61.37
CA GLU A 406 -14.49 -5.79 61.57
C GLU A 406 -13.70 -5.55 60.27
N ILE A 407 -13.49 -6.57 59.44
CA ILE A 407 -12.81 -6.43 58.15
C ILE A 407 -13.67 -5.67 57.14
N GLU A 408 -14.98 -5.94 57.04
CA GLU A 408 -15.86 -5.18 56.15
C GLU A 408 -15.97 -3.71 56.58
N ALA A 409 -15.99 -3.43 57.89
CA ALA A 409 -15.91 -2.06 58.40
C ALA A 409 -14.60 -1.36 57.99
N LYS A 410 -13.46 -2.06 58.08
CA LYS A 410 -12.16 -1.54 57.62
C LYS A 410 -12.10 -1.37 56.10
N LYS A 411 -12.72 -2.27 55.32
CA LYS A 411 -12.84 -2.11 53.86
C LYS A 411 -13.57 -0.82 53.52
N TYR A 412 -14.68 -0.55 54.21
CA TYR A 412 -15.43 0.69 54.03
C TYR A 412 -14.63 1.92 54.42
N GLU A 413 -13.96 1.90 55.57
CA GLU A 413 -13.08 3.00 56.01
C GLU A 413 -12.01 3.32 54.97
N VAL A 414 -11.26 2.32 54.50
CA VAL A 414 -10.23 2.50 53.48
C VAL A 414 -10.82 2.97 52.15
N ALA A 415 -11.96 2.42 51.72
CA ALA A 415 -12.60 2.82 50.49
C ALA A 415 -13.12 4.27 50.55
N PHE A 416 -13.62 4.69 51.72
CA PHE A 416 -14.05 6.05 51.98
C PHE A 416 -12.85 7.01 52.00
N GLU A 417 -11.73 6.65 52.64
CA GLU A 417 -10.47 7.41 52.57
C GLU A 417 -10.01 7.59 51.13
N ILE A 418 -9.97 6.51 50.34
CA ILE A 418 -9.60 6.57 48.92
C ILE A 418 -10.48 7.59 48.18
N PHE A 419 -11.79 7.55 48.44
CA PHE A 419 -12.74 8.47 47.81
C PHE A 419 -12.49 9.92 48.21
N THR A 420 -12.44 10.23 49.51
CA THR A 420 -12.33 11.62 49.99
C THR A 420 -10.96 12.24 49.76
N GLU A 421 -9.88 11.46 49.88
CA GLU A 421 -8.50 11.97 49.81
C GLU A 421 -8.00 12.07 48.36
N PHE A 422 -8.36 11.12 47.49
CA PHE A 422 -7.78 10.99 46.15
C PHE A 422 -8.78 11.19 45.01
N LEU A 423 -10.06 10.84 45.16
CA LEU A 423 -11.05 10.92 44.08
C LEU A 423 -11.88 12.20 44.08
N GLU A 424 -12.13 12.75 45.27
CA GLU A 424 -12.87 13.98 45.43
C GLU A 424 -12.01 15.18 44.98
N VAL A 425 -12.60 16.09 44.21
CA VAL A 425 -11.90 17.26 43.65
C VAL A 425 -11.33 18.17 44.74
N THR A 426 -11.93 18.14 45.93
CA THR A 426 -11.48 18.89 47.12
C THR A 426 -10.49 18.13 48.00
N GLY A 427 -10.12 16.90 47.64
CA GLY A 427 -9.18 16.08 48.39
C GLY A 427 -7.75 16.63 48.35
N ASP A 428 -7.02 16.46 49.46
CA ASP A 428 -5.65 16.96 49.62
C ASP A 428 -4.65 16.32 48.63
N MET A 429 -4.95 15.10 48.15
CA MET A 429 -4.14 14.36 47.17
C MET A 429 -4.96 13.98 45.93
N ALA A 430 -5.87 14.86 45.51
CA ALA A 430 -6.76 14.61 44.38
C ALA A 430 -5.97 14.22 43.10
N VAL A 431 -6.27 13.04 42.57
CA VAL A 431 -5.66 12.52 41.33
C VAL A 431 -6.57 12.82 40.14
N ASN A 432 -5.98 13.14 39.00
CA ASN A 432 -6.74 13.43 37.77
C ASN A 432 -7.35 12.15 37.17
N ILE A 433 -8.60 11.86 37.53
CA ILE A 433 -9.35 10.66 37.12
C ILE A 433 -10.68 11.07 36.47
N SER A 434 -11.21 10.19 35.62
CA SER A 434 -12.53 10.37 35.02
C SER A 434 -13.64 10.46 36.07
N HIS A 435 -14.48 11.49 35.97
CA HIS A 435 -15.64 11.71 36.85
C HIS A 435 -16.59 10.51 36.89
N VAL A 436 -16.71 9.76 35.79
CA VAL A 436 -17.56 8.57 35.71
C VAL A 436 -17.08 7.46 36.66
N LEU A 437 -15.76 7.33 36.84
CA LEU A 437 -15.22 6.35 37.78
C LEU A 437 -15.42 6.81 39.23
N THR A 438 -15.22 8.10 39.50
CA THR A 438 -15.50 8.69 40.82
C THR A 438 -16.96 8.48 41.22
N ASP A 439 -17.90 8.77 40.31
CA ASP A 439 -19.33 8.54 40.54
C ASP A 439 -19.66 7.07 40.76
N SER A 440 -19.02 6.17 40.01
CA SER A 440 -19.23 4.72 40.16
C SER A 440 -18.74 4.20 41.51
N VAL A 441 -17.65 4.74 42.05
CA VAL A 441 -17.16 4.39 43.39
C VAL A 441 -18.10 4.98 44.44
N LYS A 442 -18.50 6.24 44.28
CA LYS A 442 -19.43 6.94 45.17
C LYS A 442 -20.76 6.20 45.31
N ASP A 443 -21.38 5.82 44.20
CA ASP A 443 -22.65 5.08 44.19
C ASP A 443 -22.56 3.75 44.96
N LYS A 444 -21.42 3.04 44.85
CA LYS A 444 -21.18 1.80 45.61
C LYS A 444 -21.01 2.08 47.12
N LEU A 445 -20.32 3.15 47.49
CA LEU A 445 -20.16 3.56 48.88
C LEU A 445 -21.49 4.02 49.50
N ASP A 446 -22.27 4.81 48.79
CA ASP A 446 -23.59 5.29 49.21
C ASP A 446 -24.55 4.11 49.43
N LYS A 447 -24.58 3.14 48.50
CA LYS A 447 -25.38 1.90 48.65
C LYS A 447 -24.99 1.08 49.87
N TYR A 448 -23.70 1.00 50.19
CA TYR A 448 -23.24 0.31 51.38
C TYR A 448 -23.65 1.06 52.66
N ASN A 449 -23.48 2.37 52.68
CA ASN A 449 -23.87 3.23 53.80
C ASN A 449 -25.39 3.21 54.06
N ASP A 450 -26.19 3.19 53.00
CA ASP A 450 -27.65 3.03 53.06
C ASP A 450 -28.08 1.59 53.41
N LYS A 451 -27.13 0.67 53.58
CA LYS A 451 -27.35 -0.76 53.85
C LYS A 451 -28.14 -1.47 52.75
N GLN A 452 -28.07 -0.95 51.51
CA GLN A 452 -28.65 -1.61 50.33
C GLN A 452 -27.80 -2.80 49.87
N ILE A 453 -26.49 -2.76 50.14
CA ILE A 453 -25.57 -3.88 49.97
C ILE A 453 -24.89 -4.19 51.31
N GLU A 454 -24.74 -5.47 51.63
CA GLU A 454 -24.12 -5.91 52.89
C GLU A 454 -22.59 -6.00 52.80
N THR A 455 -22.04 -6.10 51.58
CA THR A 455 -20.60 -6.30 51.35
C THR A 455 -20.12 -5.40 50.21
N LEU A 456 -18.95 -4.79 50.36
CA LEU A 456 -18.36 -4.00 49.29
C LEU A 456 -17.76 -4.89 48.19
N PRO A 457 -17.98 -4.57 46.90
CA PRO A 457 -17.41 -5.33 45.80
C PRO A 457 -15.88 -5.29 45.78
N ASP A 458 -15.26 -6.46 45.59
CA ASP A 458 -13.79 -6.59 45.53
C ASP A 458 -13.20 -5.94 44.28
N ASP A 459 -13.99 -5.83 43.20
CA ASP A 459 -13.58 -5.27 41.91
C ASP A 459 -13.79 -3.75 41.79
N MET A 460 -14.24 -3.10 42.86
CA MET A 460 -14.65 -1.68 42.84
C MET A 460 -13.56 -0.75 42.32
N PHE A 461 -12.29 -1.02 42.65
CA PHE A 461 -11.16 -0.21 42.25
C PHE A 461 -10.36 -0.78 41.07
N ASN A 462 -10.76 -1.89 40.46
CA ASN A 462 -9.97 -2.54 39.40
C ASN A 462 -9.77 -1.67 38.14
N ILE A 463 -10.77 -0.85 37.80
CA ILE A 463 -10.67 0.06 36.65
C ILE A 463 -9.78 1.26 37.02
N LEU A 464 -9.98 1.78 38.23
CA LEU A 464 -9.19 2.88 38.77
C LEU A 464 -7.70 2.53 38.86
N GLU A 465 -7.37 1.37 39.45
CA GLU A 465 -6.02 0.83 39.53
C GLU A 465 -5.35 0.78 38.15
N LYS A 466 -6.06 0.26 37.14
CA LYS A 466 -5.55 0.17 35.77
C LYS A 466 -5.27 1.56 35.18
N GLU A 467 -6.16 2.52 35.37
CA GLU A 467 -5.94 3.89 34.88
C GLU A 467 -4.76 4.56 35.58
N THR A 468 -4.66 4.45 36.90
CA THR A 468 -3.54 5.00 37.67
C THR A 468 -2.22 4.32 37.28
N CYS A 469 -2.20 3.00 37.07
CA CYS A 469 -1.02 2.31 36.54
C CYS A 469 -0.59 2.80 35.16
N LEU A 470 -1.55 3.13 34.28
CA LEU A 470 -1.26 3.69 32.96
C LEU A 470 -0.67 5.11 33.05
N VAL A 471 -1.17 5.93 33.97
CA VAL A 471 -0.62 7.27 34.22
C VAL A 471 0.81 7.19 34.76
N MET A 472 1.06 6.24 35.68
CA MET A 472 2.38 6.05 36.29
C MET A 472 3.40 5.32 35.41
N MET A 473 3.01 4.87 34.22
CA MET A 473 3.85 4.02 33.37
C MET A 473 5.13 4.72 32.91
N ASP A 474 5.08 6.03 32.63
CA ASP A 474 6.28 6.82 32.26
C ASP A 474 7.22 7.00 33.46
N THR A 475 6.70 7.38 34.62
CA THR A 475 7.47 7.47 35.88
C THR A 475 8.12 6.12 36.24
N HIS A 476 7.40 5.01 36.06
CA HIS A 476 7.94 3.68 36.30
C HIS A 476 9.07 3.31 35.33
N HIS A 477 8.92 3.66 34.05
CA HIS A 477 9.97 3.44 33.07
C HIS A 477 11.24 4.24 33.39
N ARG A 478 11.10 5.52 33.76
CA ARG A 478 12.22 6.37 34.20
C ARG A 478 12.86 5.87 35.48
N PHE A 479 12.06 5.36 36.42
CA PHE A 479 12.56 4.68 37.61
C PHE A 479 13.46 3.50 37.24
N LYS A 480 13.01 2.62 36.33
CA LYS A 480 13.82 1.48 35.86
C LYS A 480 15.11 1.92 35.19
N GLN A 481 15.08 2.98 34.38
CA GLN A 481 16.31 3.56 33.80
C GLN A 481 17.25 4.07 34.89
N SER A 482 16.73 4.73 35.92
CA SER A 482 17.54 5.23 37.04
C SER A 482 18.19 4.10 37.83
N LEU A 483 17.49 2.97 38.02
CA LEU A 483 18.04 1.77 38.66
C LEU A 483 19.14 1.12 37.82
N ALA A 484 18.94 1.01 36.50
CA ALA A 484 19.95 0.48 35.59
C ALA A 484 21.23 1.33 35.64
N PHE A 485 21.09 2.66 35.58
CA PHE A 485 22.20 3.60 35.69
C PHE A 485 22.95 3.48 37.02
N GLN A 486 22.24 3.36 38.14
CA GLN A 486 22.88 3.14 39.44
C GLN A 486 23.65 1.82 39.52
N ARG A 487 23.15 0.76 38.88
CA ARG A 487 23.86 -0.53 38.79
C ARG A 487 25.13 -0.40 37.97
N GLU A 488 25.08 0.29 36.82
CA GLU A 488 26.25 0.56 35.98
C GLU A 488 27.31 1.38 36.73
N MET A 489 26.92 2.47 37.40
CA MET A 489 27.86 3.27 38.19
C MET A 489 28.51 2.49 39.33
N LYS A 490 27.75 1.64 40.04
CA LYS A 490 28.31 0.79 41.11
C LYS A 490 29.31 -0.22 40.54
N ILE A 491 29.02 -0.81 39.38
CA ILE A 491 29.94 -1.72 38.69
C ILE A 491 31.22 -0.98 38.27
N ASP A 492 31.09 0.22 37.72
CA ASP A 492 32.25 0.99 37.27
C ASP A 492 33.10 1.50 38.43
N LYS A 493 32.48 1.87 39.57
CA LYS A 493 33.21 2.16 40.81
C LYS A 493 34.03 0.95 41.27
N ILE A 494 33.44 -0.24 41.26
CA ILE A 494 34.15 -1.49 41.60
C ILE A 494 35.30 -1.78 40.62
N LYS A 495 35.11 -1.56 39.31
CA LYS A 495 36.18 -1.74 38.30
C LYS A 495 37.33 -0.75 38.53
N ILE A 496 37.02 0.52 38.80
CA ILE A 496 38.02 1.55 39.07
C ILE A 496 38.81 1.22 40.35
N ASP A 497 38.12 0.79 41.40
CA ASP A 497 38.78 0.42 42.67
C ASP A 497 39.68 -0.82 42.50
N LYS A 498 39.25 -1.81 41.70
CA LYS A 498 40.09 -2.95 41.31
C LYS A 498 41.33 -2.54 40.52
N LEU A 499 41.21 -1.61 39.58
CA LEU A 499 42.35 -1.08 38.79
C LEU A 499 43.32 -0.29 39.68
N LYS A 500 42.82 0.55 40.60
CA LYS A 500 43.65 1.26 41.58
C LYS A 500 44.39 0.28 42.50
N LYS A 501 43.73 -0.78 42.97
CA LYS A 501 44.35 -1.80 43.81
C LYS A 501 45.44 -2.59 43.06
N LYS A 502 45.24 -2.89 41.77
CA LYS A 502 46.27 -3.54 40.94
C LYS A 502 47.49 -2.64 40.73
N ARG A 503 47.29 -1.33 40.52
CA ARG A 503 48.39 -0.37 40.34
C ARG A 503 49.28 -0.21 41.58
N ASN A 504 48.74 -0.42 42.78
CA ASN A 504 49.50 -0.34 44.03
C ASN A 504 50.27 -1.62 44.39
N VAL A 505 50.16 -2.70 43.60
CA VAL A 505 50.90 -3.96 43.84
C VAL A 505 52.13 -4.08 42.93
N ASP A 506 52.18 -3.29 41.86
CA ASP A 506 53.29 -3.28 40.88
C ASP A 506 54.32 -2.15 41.15
N PHE A 507 54.26 -1.50 42.32
CA PHE A 507 55.26 -0.57 42.88
C PHE A 507 55.64 -1.06 44.28
#